data_AF-A0A955G300-F1
#
_entry.id   AF-A0A955G300-F1
#
_cell.length_a   1.000
_cell.length_b   1.000
_cell.length_c   1.000
_cell.angle_alpha   90.00
_cell.angle_beta   90.00
_cell.angle_gamma   90.00
#
_symmetry.space_group_name_H-M   'P 1'
#
loop_
_entity.id
_entity.type
_entity.pdbx_description
1 polymer ?
#
loop_
_entity_poly.entity_id
_entity_poly.type
_entity_poly.pdbx_seq_one_letter_code
_entity_poly.pdbx_strand_id
1 'polypeptide(L)' 'EEEVDTIAGLYMLQEKEVPEIGDSTTLDGVNKNGDAIYVRMTVIKMDGQRIDQLKLSIRKRTVTEEA' A
#
# COMPACT_ATOMS: atom_id res chain seq x y z
N GLU A 1 5.35 16.81 -8.87
CA GLU A 1 4.25 15.96 -8.35
C GLU A 1 4.14 14.79 -9.31
N GLU A 2 4.10 13.57 -8.79
CA GLU A 2 3.92 12.37 -9.62
C GLU A 2 2.49 11.89 -9.40
N GLU A 3 1.74 11.78 -10.49
CA GLU A 3 0.33 11.38 -10.47
C GLU A 3 0.20 9.94 -10.95
N VAL A 4 -0.63 9.17 -10.26
CA VAL A 4 -0.94 7.78 -10.61
C VAL A 4 -2.44 7.56 -10.50
N ASP A 5 -3.00 6.88 -11.50
CA ASP A 5 -4.46 6.68 -11.58
C ASP A 5 -4.93 5.41 -10.85
N THR A 6 -4.00 4.54 -10.45
CA THR A 6 -4.33 3.21 -9.92
C THR A 6 -3.57 2.91 -8.63
N ILE A 7 -4.16 2.08 -7.78
CA ILE A 7 -3.51 1.58 -6.57
C ILE A 7 -2.25 0.76 -6.86
N ALA A 8 -2.22 0.04 -7.98
CA ALA A 8 -1.04 -0.66 -8.47
C ALA A 8 0.06 0.33 -8.89
N GLY A 9 -0.32 1.42 -9.58
CA GLY A 9 0.60 2.51 -9.91
C GLY A 9 1.18 3.17 -8.66
N LEU A 10 0.35 3.39 -7.62
CA LEU A 10 0.82 3.90 -6.34
C LEU A 10 1.81 2.96 -5.65
N TYR A 11 1.54 1.65 -5.65
CA TYR A 11 2.49 0.65 -5.15
C TYR A 11 3.82 0.74 -5.90
N MET A 12 3.77 0.71 -7.23
CA MET A 12 4.96 0.71 -8.08
C MET A 12 5.74 2.03 -8.02
N LEU A 13 5.09 3.15 -7.72
CA LEU A 13 5.74 4.44 -7.52
C LEU A 13 6.60 4.46 -6.24
N GLN A 14 6.19 3.73 -5.20
CA GLN A 14 6.96 3.66 -3.95
C GLN A 14 8.19 2.75 -4.06
N GLU A 15 8.10 1.70 -4.86
CA GLU A 15 9.16 0.71 -5.03
C GLU A 15 10.10 1.12 -6.18
N LYS A 16 11.40 0.87 -6.02
CA LYS A 16 12.40 1.22 -7.05
C LYS A 16 12.56 0.17 -8.14
N GLU A 17 12.07 -1.03 -7.89
CA GLU A 17 12.24 -2.21 -8.74
C GLU A 17 10.87 -2.76 -9.14
N VAL A 18 10.84 -3.56 -10.21
CA VAL A 18 9.61 -4.25 -10.62
C VAL A 18 9.24 -5.25 -9.52
N PRO A 19 8.03 -5.17 -8.95
CA PRO A 19 7.67 -6.00 -7.81
C PRO A 19 7.36 -7.44 -8.21
N GLU A 20 7.57 -8.35 -7.26
CA GLU A 20 7.32 -9.77 -7.39
C GLU A 20 6.10 -10.22 -6.56
N ILE A 21 5.56 -11.39 -6.87
CA ILE A 21 4.47 -11.98 -6.09
C ILE A 21 4.97 -12.29 -4.68
N GLY A 22 4.25 -11.77 -3.68
CA GLY A 22 4.61 -11.90 -2.26
C GLY A 22 5.23 -10.64 -1.67
N ASP A 23 5.73 -9.72 -2.51
CA ASP A 23 6.24 -8.43 -2.04
C ASP A 23 5.16 -7.65 -1.33
N SER A 24 5.59 -6.84 -0.35
CA SER A 24 4.67 -5.99 0.37
C SER A 24 5.27 -4.64 0.74
N THR A 25 4.44 -3.62 0.64
CA THR A 25 4.74 -2.26 1.09
C THR A 25 3.67 -1.78 2.07
N THR A 26 3.96 -0.72 2.82
CA THR A 26 3.02 -0.15 3.80
C THR A 26 2.81 1.33 3.54
N LEU A 27 1.55 1.73 3.45
CA LEU A 27 1.13 3.12 3.32
C LEU A 27 0.48 3.62 4.61
N ASP A 28 0.78 4.86 4.94
CA ASP A 28 0.00 5.63 5.90
C ASP A 28 -1.31 6.10 5.23
N GLY A 29 -2.40 6.06 5.96
CA GLY A 29 -3.69 6.52 5.48
C GLY A 29 -4.59 7.01 6.61
N VAL A 30 -5.76 7.49 6.21
CA VAL A 30 -6.82 7.91 7.13
C VAL A 30 -8.10 7.21 6.71
N ASN A 31 -8.80 6.59 7.66
CA ASN A 31 -10.06 5.94 7.39
C ASN A 31 -11.23 6.94 7.33
N LYS A 32 -12.42 6.48 6.98
CA LYS A 32 -13.64 7.32 6.89
C LYS A 32 -14.05 8.02 8.20
N ASN A 33 -13.52 7.60 9.35
CA ASN A 33 -13.80 8.19 10.66
C ASN A 33 -12.74 9.23 11.06
N GLY A 34 -11.69 9.42 10.27
CA GLY A 34 -10.56 10.27 10.61
C GLY A 34 -9.44 9.56 11.39
N ASP A 35 -9.55 8.25 11.65
CA ASP A 35 -8.47 7.54 12.35
C ASP A 35 -7.28 7.32 11.40
N ALA A 36 -6.07 7.56 11.90
CA ALA A 36 -4.85 7.14 11.22
C ALA A 36 -4.76 5.61 11.15
N ILE A 37 -4.40 5.09 9.98
CA ILE A 37 -4.27 3.66 9.70
C ILE A 37 -2.98 3.37 8.93
N TYR A 38 -2.49 2.13 9.08
CA TYR A 38 -1.49 1.55 8.20
C TYR A 38 -2.18 0.57 7.25
N VAL A 39 -1.93 0.74 5.96
CA VAL A 39 -2.41 -0.16 4.90
C VAL A 39 -1.23 -0.93 4.36
N ARG A 40 -1.14 -2.22 4.69
CA ARG A 40 -0.18 -3.14 4.06
C ARG A 40 -0.77 -3.63 2.75
N MET A 41 -0.04 -3.43 1.67
CA MET A 41 -0.37 -3.93 0.34
C MET A 41 0.56 -5.09 0.02
N THR A 42 0.03 -6.23 -0.40
CA THR A 42 0.81 -7.41 -0.79
C THR A 42 0.46 -7.81 -2.21
N VAL A 43 1.45 -7.99 -3.07
CA VAL A 43 1.27 -8.48 -4.44
C VAL A 43 0.86 -9.95 -4.39
N ILE A 44 -0.32 -10.26 -4.92
CA ILE A 44 -0.85 -11.63 -4.98
C ILE A 44 -0.76 -12.20 -6.40
N LYS A 45 -0.82 -11.33 -7.40
CA LYS A 45 -0.76 -11.74 -8.80
C LYS A 45 -0.17 -10.64 -9.68
N MET A 46 0.73 -11.06 -10.58
CA MET A 46 1.32 -10.25 -11.64
C MET A 46 0.77 -10.68 -13.00
N ASP A 47 0.65 -9.73 -13.92
CA ASP A 47 0.43 -9.94 -15.35
C ASP A 47 1.56 -9.23 -16.12
N GLY A 48 2.57 -10.02 -16.52
CA GLY A 48 3.84 -9.46 -17.00
C GLY A 48 4.51 -8.58 -15.94
N GLN A 49 4.74 -7.32 -16.29
CA GLN A 49 5.35 -6.31 -15.38
C GLN A 49 4.31 -5.46 -14.63
N ARG A 50 3.01 -5.80 -14.74
CA ARG A 50 1.94 -5.07 -14.07
C ARG A 50 1.39 -5.88 -12.91
N ILE A 51 1.13 -5.22 -11.78
CA ILE A 51 0.37 -5.84 -10.71
C ILE A 51 -1.09 -5.99 -11.17
N ASP A 52 -1.58 -7.22 -11.17
CA ASP A 52 -2.98 -7.54 -11.49
C ASP A 52 -3.84 -7.53 -10.22
N GLN A 53 -3.30 -8.06 -9.11
CA GLN A 53 -4.03 -8.13 -7.84
C GLN A 53 -3.16 -7.83 -6.62
N LEU A 54 -3.71 -6.99 -5.74
CA LEU A 54 -3.18 -6.70 -4.41
C LEU A 54 -4.13 -7.22 -3.34
N LYS A 55 -3.56 -7.74 -2.25
CA LYS A 55 -4.26 -7.94 -0.99
C LYS A 55 -3.96 -6.76 -0.06
N LEU A 56 -5.01 -6.15 0.48
CA LEU A 56 -4.90 -5.06 1.44
C LEU A 56 -5.18 -5.58 2.85
N SER A 57 -4.32 -5.23 3.80
CA SER A 57 -4.53 -5.47 5.23
C SER A 57 -4.41 -4.15 5.98
N ILE A 58 -5.48 -3.75 6.67
CA ILE A 58 -5.56 -2.47 7.37
C ILE A 58 -5.36 -2.70 8.88
N ARG A 59 -4.50 -1.91 9.51
CA ARG A 59 -4.33 -1.87 10.97
C ARG A 59 -4.50 -0.45 11.47
N LYS A 60 -5.15 -0.27 12.61
CA LYS A 60 -5.18 1.04 13.29
C LYS A 60 -3.77 1.43 13.70
N ARG A 61 -3.40 2.69 13.45
CA ARG A 61 -2.21 3.28 14.03
C ARG A 61 -2.56 3.69 15.45
N THR A 62 -2.25 2.85 16.43
CA THR A 62 -2.34 3.26 17.83
C THR A 62 -1.29 4.34 18.03
N VAL A 63 -1.73 5.58 18.22
CA VAL A 63 -0.85 6.65 18.66
C VAL A 63 -0.61 6.37 20.14
N THR A 64 0.59 5.91 20.49
CA THR A 64 1.03 5.98 21.87
C THR A 64 1.26 7.46 22.14
N GLU A 65 0.32 8.13 22.81
CA GLU A 65 0.60 9.42 23.42
C GLU A 65 1.70 9.18 24.47
N GLU A 66 2.90 9.69 24.21
CA GLU A 66 3.90 9.85 25.27
C GLU A 66 3.33 10.85 26.29
N ALA A 67 3.14 10.36 27.52
CA ALA A 67 2.62 11.11 28.66
C ALA A 67 3.66 12.06 29.27
#